data_AF-A0A0F8XP01-F1
#
_entry.id   AF-A0A0F8XP01-F1
#
_cell.length_a   1.000
_cell.length_b   1.000
_cell.length_c   1.000
_cell.angle_alpha   90.00
_cell.angle_beta   90.00
_cell.angle_gamma   90.00
#
_symmetry.space_group_name_H-M   'P 1'
#
loop_
_entity.id
_entity.type
_entity.pdbx_description
1 polymer ?
#
loop_
_entity_poly.entity_id
_entity_poly.type
_entity_poly.pdbx_seq_one_letter_code
_entity_poly.pdbx_strand_id
1 'polypeptide(L)'
;MDSIPRGSKCTGNLSPGCKSCHQGRSTVIFITGRCNATCFYCPVGMTRMFKNQAYANEKPINRIEELFEEIIMCKSKAASFTGGDPLLEHEKCHDYAQALKNKFGSDWVNRADNAKGWTVDFNLRVSDTQDSDWIIDENNKGKGIGLYVNDGTRQETINFLNQQIVFANANYTKIYDATQEVNYRLTGKKDNLKLYARPDGVSTYKKISDVNFSKTSGSYVVSPRITFSISLLYSSLFSGIINVG
;
A
#
# COMPACT_ATOMS: atom_id res chain seq x y z
N MET A 1 9.21 -21.26 -9.10
CA MET A 1 10.00 -20.01 -8.97
C MET A 1 9.69 -19.19 -10.19
N ASP A 2 9.08 -18.03 -10.03
CA ASP A 2 8.87 -17.12 -11.16
C ASP A 2 10.23 -16.70 -11.68
N SER A 3 10.55 -17.10 -12.91
CA SER A 3 11.80 -16.73 -13.56
C SER A 3 11.74 -15.24 -13.89
N ILE A 4 12.62 -14.46 -13.26
CA ILE A 4 12.82 -13.07 -13.63
C ILE A 4 13.53 -13.06 -14.98
N PRO A 5 13.06 -12.27 -15.97
CA PRO A 5 13.78 -12.12 -17.22
C PRO A 5 15.25 -11.75 -16.95
N ARG A 6 16.20 -12.46 -17.57
CA ARG A 6 17.67 -12.33 -17.41
C ARG A 6 18.33 -13.17 -16.30
N GLY A 7 17.66 -14.21 -15.80
CA GLY A 7 18.33 -15.30 -15.06
C GLY A 7 18.64 -15.03 -13.59
N SER A 8 18.15 -13.92 -13.02
CA SER A 8 18.19 -13.67 -11.59
C SER A 8 17.28 -14.64 -10.84
N LYS A 9 17.74 -15.17 -9.70
CA LYS A 9 16.94 -16.05 -8.83
C LYS A 9 16.17 -15.23 -7.80
N CYS A 10 14.89 -15.54 -7.60
CA CYS A 10 14.08 -15.00 -6.52
C CYS A 10 13.45 -16.16 -5.74
N THR A 11 13.61 -16.14 -4.43
CA THR A 11 12.96 -17.08 -3.51
C THR A 11 11.61 -16.48 -3.09
N GLY A 12 10.63 -16.55 -3.99
CA GLY A 12 9.27 -16.02 -3.76
C GLY A 12 8.87 -14.93 -4.76
N ASN A 13 7.91 -14.10 -4.35
CA ASN A 13 7.42 -12.98 -5.16
C ASN A 13 8.33 -11.76 -5.03
N LEU A 14 8.61 -11.09 -6.15
CA LEU A 14 9.29 -9.80 -6.13
C LEU A 14 8.52 -8.76 -5.31
N SER A 15 9.25 -7.99 -4.50
CA SER A 15 8.67 -6.84 -3.80
C SER A 15 8.13 -5.80 -4.79
N PRO A 16 7.14 -4.98 -4.41
CA PRO A 16 6.63 -3.91 -5.28
C PRO A 16 7.73 -2.96 -5.80
N GLY A 17 8.74 -2.69 -4.97
CA GLY A 17 9.90 -1.88 -5.36
C GLY A 17 10.73 -2.57 -6.44
N CYS A 18 11.06 -3.85 -6.27
CA CYS A 18 11.81 -4.62 -7.28
C CYS A 18 11.05 -4.75 -8.60
N LYS A 19 9.73 -4.95 -8.55
CA LYS A 19 8.86 -4.95 -9.74
C LYS A 19 8.92 -3.60 -10.48
N SER A 20 8.87 -2.49 -9.74
CA SER A 20 8.93 -1.14 -10.31
C SER A 20 10.31 -0.81 -10.89
N CYS A 21 11.39 -1.23 -10.21
CA CYS A 21 12.76 -1.11 -10.70
C CYS A 21 12.97 -1.90 -11.99
N HIS A 22 12.51 -3.15 -12.03
CA HIS A 22 12.60 -3.99 -13.24
C HIS A 22 11.86 -3.39 -14.44
N GLN A 23 10.76 -2.68 -14.20
CA GLN A 23 10.01 -1.96 -15.23
C GLN A 23 10.65 -0.62 -15.66
N GLY A 24 11.77 -0.21 -15.05
CA GLY A 24 12.38 1.10 -15.28
C GLY A 24 11.51 2.26 -14.77
N ARG A 25 10.66 2.02 -13.78
CA ARG A 25 9.70 2.99 -13.22
C ARG A 25 10.03 3.31 -11.76
N SER A 26 11.30 3.46 -11.43
CA SER A 26 11.77 3.85 -10.11
C SER A 26 12.70 5.05 -10.23
N THR A 27 12.41 6.12 -9.49
CA THR A 27 13.33 7.25 -9.35
C THR A 27 14.30 6.96 -8.21
N VAL A 28 15.59 7.16 -8.44
CA VAL A 28 16.61 7.06 -7.39
C VAL A 28 16.84 8.46 -6.84
N ILE A 29 16.64 8.65 -5.54
CA ILE A 29 16.80 9.94 -4.87
C ILE A 29 18.09 9.85 -4.04
N PHE A 30 19.14 10.43 -4.59
CA PHE A 30 20.42 10.57 -3.90
C PHE A 30 20.31 11.75 -2.93
N ILE A 31 20.35 11.50 -1.63
CA ILE A 31 20.07 12.51 -0.60
C ILE A 31 21.29 13.40 -0.34
N THR A 32 22.47 12.78 -0.26
CA THR A 32 23.73 13.41 0.10
C THR A 32 24.89 12.52 -0.31
N GLY A 33 26.06 13.11 -0.59
CA GLY A 33 27.30 12.36 -0.75
C GLY A 33 28.14 12.29 0.52
N ARG A 34 27.66 12.86 1.64
CA ARG A 34 28.28 12.71 2.96
C ARG A 34 28.12 11.27 3.45
N CYS A 35 29.17 10.73 4.04
CA CYS A 35 29.19 9.39 4.65
C CYS A 35 30.28 9.37 5.72
N ASN A 36 30.02 8.70 6.86
CA ASN A 36 31.04 8.51 7.89
C ASN A 36 32.00 7.35 7.57
N ALA A 37 31.70 6.56 6.54
CA ALA A 37 32.55 5.47 6.08
C ALA A 37 33.52 5.94 4.98
N THR A 38 34.72 5.37 4.98
CA THR A 38 35.77 5.61 3.98
C THR A 38 36.05 4.35 3.17
N CYS A 39 35.01 3.81 2.54
CA CYS A 39 35.11 2.55 1.79
C CYS A 39 36.08 2.70 0.60
N PHE A 40 37.06 1.80 0.48
CA PHE A 40 38.01 1.81 -0.63
C PHE A 40 37.36 1.58 -2.01
N TYR A 41 36.13 1.04 -2.03
CA TYR A 41 35.35 0.72 -3.22
C TYR A 41 34.12 1.64 -3.39
N CYS A 42 34.07 2.79 -2.72
CA CYS A 42 32.88 3.64 -2.73
C CYS A 42 32.46 4.00 -4.17
N PRO A 43 31.22 3.63 -4.60
CA PRO A 43 30.78 3.87 -5.97
C PRO A 43 30.33 5.32 -6.21
N VAL A 44 30.25 6.14 -5.17
CA VAL A 44 29.86 7.55 -5.29
C VAL A 44 30.97 8.31 -6.00
N GLY A 45 30.66 8.91 -7.15
CA GLY A 45 31.64 9.69 -7.91
C GLY A 45 32.15 10.91 -7.15
N MET A 46 33.40 11.30 -7.41
CA MET A 46 34.08 12.45 -6.77
C MET A 46 33.28 13.77 -6.89
N THR A 47 32.47 13.93 -7.93
CA THR A 47 31.65 15.12 -8.15
C THR A 47 30.52 15.25 -7.13
N ARG A 48 30.08 14.15 -6.50
CA ARG A 48 29.02 14.11 -5.48
C ARG A 48 29.55 13.79 -4.09
N MET A 49 30.68 13.09 -3.99
CA MET A 49 31.28 12.67 -2.71
C MET A 49 31.50 13.86 -1.77
N PHE A 50 31.19 13.66 -0.48
CA PHE A 50 31.31 14.65 0.61
C PHE A 50 30.44 15.91 0.48
N LYS A 51 29.61 16.03 -0.58
CA LYS A 51 28.72 17.18 -0.78
C LYS A 51 27.34 16.91 -0.20
N ASN A 52 26.74 17.92 0.43
CA ASN A 52 25.34 17.87 0.85
C ASN A 52 24.37 18.31 -0.27
N GLN A 53 24.47 17.70 -1.45
CA GLN A 53 23.58 17.99 -2.57
C GLN A 53 22.70 16.77 -2.87
N ALA A 54 21.39 17.01 -2.96
CA ALA A 54 20.45 15.98 -3.36
C ALA A 54 20.26 15.96 -4.89
N TYR A 55 19.95 14.77 -5.43
CA TYR A 55 19.65 14.54 -6.83
C TYR A 55 18.48 13.57 -6.98
N ALA A 56 17.63 13.80 -7.98
CA ALA A 56 16.66 12.84 -8.48
C ALA A 56 17.23 12.29 -9.79
N ASN A 57 17.57 11.01 -9.82
CA ASN A 57 18.39 10.41 -10.87
C ASN A 57 19.70 11.23 -11.06
N GLU A 58 19.84 11.93 -12.19
CA GLU A 58 20.98 12.79 -12.49
C GLU A 58 20.72 14.28 -12.26
N LYS A 59 19.45 14.69 -12.04
CA LYS A 59 19.05 16.09 -11.89
C LYS A 59 19.26 16.56 -10.45
N PRO A 60 20.00 17.64 -10.18
CA PRO A 60 20.11 18.21 -8.84
C PRO A 60 18.75 18.73 -8.37
N ILE A 61 18.46 18.53 -7.08
CA ILE A 61 17.24 19.02 -6.42
C ILE A 61 17.63 20.21 -5.55
N ASN A 62 17.20 21.41 -5.94
CA ASN A 62 17.32 22.63 -5.13
C ASN A 62 15.99 23.04 -4.51
N ARG A 63 14.88 22.61 -5.13
CA ARG A 63 13.50 22.81 -4.67
C ARG A 63 12.70 21.52 -4.86
N ILE A 64 11.72 21.29 -3.99
CA ILE A 64 10.97 20.01 -3.98
C ILE A 64 10.20 19.77 -5.28
N GLU A 65 9.81 20.82 -5.99
CA GLU A 65 9.13 20.74 -7.28
C GLU A 65 9.99 20.04 -8.34
N GLU A 66 11.32 20.20 -8.29
CA GLU A 66 12.23 19.56 -9.25
C GLU A 66 12.24 18.05 -9.10
N LEU A 67 12.04 17.55 -7.87
CA LEU A 67 11.86 16.12 -7.60
C LEU A 67 10.53 15.62 -8.20
N PHE A 68 9.45 16.38 -8.03
CA PHE A 68 8.15 16.01 -8.59
C PHE A 68 8.17 16.01 -10.13
N GLU A 69 8.77 17.03 -10.73
CA GLU A 69 8.99 17.11 -12.18
C GLU A 69 9.71 15.87 -12.69
N GLU A 70 10.82 15.48 -12.06
CA GLU A 70 11.60 14.30 -12.46
C GLU A 70 10.78 13.00 -12.37
N ILE A 71 10.04 12.81 -11.28
CA ILE A 71 9.18 11.62 -11.08
C ILE A 71 8.10 11.53 -12.16
N ILE A 72 7.46 12.67 -12.48
CA ILE A 72 6.41 12.73 -13.50
C ILE A 72 7.00 12.45 -14.88
N MET A 73 8.13 13.10 -15.21
CA MET A 73 8.82 12.93 -16.50
C MET A 73 9.27 11.49 -16.73
N CYS A 74 9.79 10.82 -15.68
CA CYS A 74 10.21 9.43 -15.75
C CYS A 74 9.05 8.43 -15.61
N LYS A 75 7.81 8.89 -15.38
CA LYS A 75 6.64 8.03 -15.10
C LYS A 75 6.91 7.02 -13.98
N SER A 76 7.63 7.47 -12.97
CA SER A 76 8.05 6.63 -11.85
C SER A 76 6.87 6.24 -10.96
N LYS A 77 6.86 4.98 -10.54
CA LYS A 77 5.89 4.40 -9.60
C LYS A 77 6.50 4.05 -8.25
N ALA A 78 7.82 4.16 -8.13
CA ALA A 78 8.57 3.96 -6.92
C ALA A 78 9.66 5.01 -6.79
N ALA A 79 10.08 5.27 -5.56
CA ALA A 79 11.24 6.07 -5.24
C ALA A 79 12.11 5.32 -4.22
N SER A 80 13.43 5.41 -4.36
CA SER A 80 14.39 4.88 -3.39
C SER A 80 15.29 6.01 -2.90
N PHE A 81 15.66 5.96 -1.61
CA PHE A 81 16.65 6.89 -1.06
C PHE A 81 18.01 6.22 -1.02
N THR A 82 19.03 6.96 -1.44
CA THR A 82 20.42 6.52 -1.47
C THR A 82 21.34 7.71 -1.22
N GLY A 83 22.65 7.52 -1.30
CA GLY A 83 23.64 8.57 -1.06
C GLY A 83 25.04 8.01 -0.86
N GLY A 84 25.85 8.75 -0.13
CA GLY A 84 26.84 8.17 0.76
C GLY A 84 26.09 7.45 1.90
N ASP A 85 25.84 8.17 2.99
CA ASP A 85 24.91 7.75 4.03
C ASP A 85 23.70 8.71 4.07
N PRO A 86 22.54 8.32 3.50
CA PRO A 86 21.36 9.18 3.49
C PRO A 86 20.85 9.53 4.90
N LEU A 87 21.12 8.68 5.90
CA LEU A 87 20.62 8.88 7.26
C LEU A 87 21.38 9.97 8.03
N LEU A 88 22.54 10.40 7.54
CA LEU A 88 23.19 11.62 8.04
C LEU A 88 22.33 12.88 7.80
N GLU A 89 21.45 12.84 6.79
CA GLU A 89 20.45 13.88 6.50
C GLU A 89 19.04 13.32 6.71
N HIS A 90 18.79 12.70 7.87
CA HIS A 90 17.51 12.08 8.17
C HIS A 90 16.30 13.02 8.02
N GLU A 91 16.43 14.31 8.36
CA GLU A 91 15.39 15.32 8.16
C GLU A 91 15.06 15.48 6.67
N LYS A 92 16.07 15.61 5.81
CA LYS A 92 15.88 15.68 4.35
C LYS A 92 15.20 14.43 3.80
N CYS A 93 15.56 13.25 4.30
CA CYS A 93 14.85 12.01 3.98
C CYS A 93 13.38 12.10 4.39
N HIS A 94 13.10 12.52 5.63
CA HIS A 94 11.74 12.66 6.13
C HIS A 94 10.91 13.62 5.27
N ASP A 95 11.43 14.81 5.01
CA ASP A 95 10.74 15.86 4.24
C ASP A 95 10.42 15.38 2.82
N TYR A 96 11.39 14.75 2.14
CA TYR A 96 11.16 14.22 0.81
C TYR A 96 10.15 13.08 0.82
N ALA A 97 10.23 12.17 1.80
CA ALA A 97 9.27 11.07 1.91
C ALA A 97 7.86 11.59 2.17
N GLN A 98 7.71 12.60 3.03
CA GLN A 98 6.43 13.21 3.33
C GLN A 98 5.88 13.98 2.13
N ALA A 99 6.71 14.77 1.45
CA ALA A 99 6.33 15.50 0.24
C ALA A 99 5.85 14.55 -0.87
N LEU A 100 6.55 13.43 -1.08
CA LEU A 100 6.14 12.40 -2.05
C LEU A 100 4.83 11.73 -1.67
N LYS A 101 4.64 11.40 -0.39
CA LYS A 101 3.37 10.84 0.09
C LYS A 101 2.21 11.83 -0.07
N ASN A 102 2.44 13.11 0.21
CA ASN A 102 1.41 14.14 0.06
C ASN A 102 1.07 14.39 -1.41
N LYS A 103 2.06 14.34 -2.30
CA LYS A 103 1.88 14.62 -3.73
C LYS A 103 1.34 13.44 -4.53
N PHE A 104 1.80 12.23 -4.22
CA PHE A 104 1.56 11.01 -5.02
C PHE A 104 0.93 9.87 -4.22
N GLY A 105 0.83 9.98 -2.90
CA GLY A 105 0.10 9.01 -2.08
C GLY A 105 -1.41 9.14 -2.26
N SER A 106 -2.16 8.18 -1.74
CA SER A 106 -3.61 8.30 -1.71
C SER A 106 -4.03 9.37 -0.70
N ASP A 107 -5.10 10.08 -0.98
CA ASP A 107 -5.72 11.04 -0.06
C ASP A 107 -5.99 10.44 1.35
N TRP A 108 -6.12 9.11 1.43
CA TRP A 108 -6.24 8.37 2.68
C TRP A 108 -5.16 8.75 3.70
N VAL A 109 -3.92 8.99 3.24
CA VAL A 109 -2.79 9.38 4.09
C VAL A 109 -3.11 10.65 4.90
N ASN A 110 -3.85 11.59 4.31
CA ASN A 110 -4.20 12.87 4.93
C ASN A 110 -5.56 12.85 5.65
N ARG A 111 -6.44 11.91 5.28
CA ARG A 111 -7.82 11.84 5.80
C ARG A 111 -8.00 10.87 6.97
N ALA A 112 -7.17 9.84 7.07
CA ALA A 112 -7.30 8.86 8.13
C ALA A 112 -6.90 9.47 9.49
N ASP A 113 -7.90 9.69 10.34
CA ASP A 113 -7.73 10.14 11.73
C ASP A 113 -8.53 9.21 12.64
N ASN A 114 -7.85 8.25 13.26
CA ASN A 114 -8.51 7.25 14.10
C ASN A 114 -9.11 7.85 15.40
N ALA A 115 -8.61 8.99 15.87
CA ALA A 115 -9.12 9.64 17.08
C ALA A 115 -10.49 10.28 16.81
N LYS A 116 -10.64 10.98 15.68
CA LYS A 116 -11.92 11.55 15.23
C LYS A 116 -12.87 10.47 14.70
N GLY A 117 -12.30 9.48 14.02
CA GLY A 117 -12.97 8.44 13.26
C GLY A 117 -12.96 8.77 11.77
N TRP A 118 -13.05 7.74 10.94
CA TRP A 118 -12.98 7.83 9.49
C TRP A 118 -14.01 6.91 8.83
N THR A 119 -14.37 7.22 7.58
CA THR A 119 -15.33 6.43 6.79
C THR A 119 -14.77 6.15 5.39
N VAL A 120 -14.97 4.94 4.90
CA VAL A 120 -14.64 4.52 3.55
C VAL A 120 -15.82 3.83 2.92
N ASP A 121 -16.28 4.38 1.80
CA ASP A 121 -17.28 3.76 0.97
C ASP A 121 -16.63 3.10 -0.24
N PHE A 122 -17.06 1.88 -0.56
CA PHE A 122 -16.63 1.16 -1.74
C PHE A 122 -17.73 0.24 -2.23
N ASN A 123 -17.76 0.02 -3.54
CA ASN A 123 -18.63 -0.97 -4.17
C ASN A 123 -17.79 -2.21 -4.51
N LEU A 124 -18.38 -3.39 -4.30
CA LEU A 124 -17.73 -4.67 -4.54
C LEU A 124 -18.76 -5.74 -4.91
N ARG A 125 -18.36 -6.61 -5.83
CA ARG A 125 -18.97 -7.91 -6.11
C ARG A 125 -17.88 -8.97 -6.17
N VAL A 126 -18.08 -10.10 -5.50
CA VAL A 126 -17.18 -11.26 -5.60
C VAL A 126 -17.74 -12.21 -6.67
N SER A 127 -17.05 -12.36 -7.79
CA SER A 127 -17.43 -13.30 -8.84
C SER A 127 -16.59 -14.57 -8.77
N ASP A 128 -17.23 -15.73 -8.85
CA ASP A 128 -16.56 -16.99 -9.17
C ASP A 128 -16.09 -16.96 -10.62
N THR A 129 -14.80 -16.75 -10.86
CA THR A 129 -14.18 -17.26 -12.09
C THR A 129 -13.59 -18.62 -11.75
N GLN A 130 -14.22 -19.67 -12.30
CA GLN A 130 -13.80 -21.09 -12.27
C GLN A 130 -12.29 -21.19 -12.59
N ASP A 131 -11.51 -22.09 -11.98
CA ASP A 131 -11.76 -23.52 -12.02
C ASP A 131 -11.08 -24.29 -10.87
N SER A 132 -11.53 -25.53 -10.71
CA SER A 132 -10.99 -26.68 -9.98
C SER A 132 -11.73 -27.11 -8.71
N ASP A 133 -12.15 -28.38 -8.76
CA ASP A 133 -12.79 -29.26 -7.77
C ASP A 133 -12.03 -29.42 -6.43
N TRP A 134 -11.59 -28.33 -5.82
CA TRP A 134 -10.87 -28.36 -4.55
C TRP A 134 -11.82 -28.10 -3.40
N ILE A 135 -11.91 -29.09 -2.51
CA ILE A 135 -12.51 -28.96 -1.18
C ILE A 135 -11.87 -27.75 -0.48
N ILE A 136 -12.70 -26.90 0.12
CA ILE A 136 -12.26 -25.75 0.92
C ILE A 136 -11.54 -26.30 2.17
N ASP A 137 -10.22 -26.11 2.25
CA ASP A 137 -9.38 -26.49 3.39
C ASP A 137 -8.60 -25.29 3.95
N GLU A 138 -7.81 -25.53 5.00
CA GLU A 138 -6.98 -24.51 5.67
C GLU A 138 -5.93 -23.88 4.74
N ASN A 139 -5.62 -24.52 3.62
CA ASN A 139 -4.68 -24.03 2.61
C ASN A 139 -5.32 -23.12 1.55
N ASN A 140 -6.66 -23.14 1.42
CA ASN A 140 -7.44 -22.34 0.46
C ASN A 140 -8.17 -21.13 1.07
N LYS A 141 -7.86 -20.75 2.32
CA LYS A 141 -8.25 -19.47 2.93
C LYS A 141 -7.67 -18.29 2.13
N GLY A 142 -8.41 -17.75 1.16
CA GLY A 142 -7.97 -16.57 0.41
C GLY A 142 -8.49 -16.40 -1.02
N LYS A 143 -9.42 -17.22 -1.50
CA LYS A 143 -10.05 -17.05 -2.83
C LYS A 143 -11.15 -15.98 -2.80
N GLY A 144 -10.75 -14.72 -2.65
CA GLY A 144 -11.67 -13.58 -2.63
C GLY A 144 -10.95 -12.23 -2.71
N ILE A 145 -11.69 -11.14 -2.54
CA ILE A 145 -11.14 -9.77 -2.62
C ILE A 145 -10.75 -9.32 -1.21
N GLY A 146 -9.48 -9.00 -1.02
CA GLY A 146 -8.95 -8.48 0.25
C GLY A 146 -8.97 -6.96 0.27
N LEU A 147 -9.43 -6.36 1.37
CA LEU A 147 -9.26 -4.96 1.71
C LEU A 147 -8.31 -4.86 2.89
N TYR A 148 -7.11 -4.35 2.66
CA TYR A 148 -6.20 -3.95 3.72
C TYR A 148 -6.46 -2.49 4.09
N VAL A 149 -6.69 -2.23 5.37
CA VAL A 149 -6.82 -0.88 5.92
C VAL A 149 -5.86 -0.69 7.08
N ASN A 150 -5.18 0.44 7.08
CA ASN A 150 -4.30 0.93 8.13
C ASN A 150 -4.54 2.43 8.28
N ASP A 151 -4.89 2.86 9.49
CA ASP A 151 -5.17 4.26 9.79
C ASP A 151 -3.99 4.99 10.48
N GLY A 152 -2.83 4.34 10.48
CA GLY A 152 -1.59 4.78 11.10
C GLY A 152 -1.43 4.38 12.56
N THR A 153 -2.52 4.02 13.23
CA THR A 153 -2.50 3.52 14.62
C THR A 153 -2.88 2.04 14.70
N ARG A 154 -3.71 1.59 13.78
CA ARG A 154 -4.29 0.25 13.75
C ARG A 154 -4.44 -0.26 12.33
N GLN A 155 -4.51 -1.59 12.20
CA GLN A 155 -4.66 -2.25 10.90
C GLN A 155 -5.62 -3.44 10.94
N GLU A 156 -6.24 -3.71 9.80
CA GLU A 156 -7.09 -4.88 9.56
C GLU A 156 -6.99 -5.32 8.09
N THR A 157 -7.12 -6.62 7.85
CA THR A 157 -7.27 -7.21 6.53
C THR A 157 -8.63 -7.91 6.45
N ILE A 158 -9.53 -7.35 5.64
CA ILE A 158 -10.90 -7.85 5.44
C ILE A 158 -10.96 -8.61 4.12
N ASN A 159 -11.17 -9.92 4.17
CA ASN A 159 -11.30 -10.76 2.98
C ASN A 159 -12.77 -11.05 2.70
N PHE A 160 -13.25 -10.63 1.53
CA PHE A 160 -14.58 -10.91 1.03
C PHE A 160 -14.53 -12.18 0.18
N LEU A 161 -15.11 -13.26 0.69
CA LEU A 161 -15.31 -14.52 -0.03
C LEU A 161 -16.80 -14.64 -0.39
N ASN A 162 -17.16 -15.60 -1.25
CA ASN A 162 -18.53 -15.73 -1.76
C ASN A 162 -19.59 -15.84 -0.66
N GLN A 163 -19.32 -16.60 0.41
CA GLN A 163 -20.30 -16.91 1.47
C GLN A 163 -19.88 -16.39 2.85
N GLN A 164 -18.75 -15.70 2.93
CA GLN A 164 -18.27 -15.16 4.21
C GLN A 164 -17.32 -13.98 4.04
N ILE A 165 -17.30 -13.13 5.06
CA ILE A 165 -16.34 -12.04 5.21
C ILE A 165 -15.45 -12.35 6.41
N VAL A 166 -14.14 -12.34 6.20
CA VAL A 166 -13.13 -12.71 7.20
C VAL A 166 -12.31 -11.48 7.58
N PHE A 167 -12.33 -11.10 8.85
CA PHE A 167 -11.47 -10.09 9.45
C PHE A 167 -10.27 -10.80 10.06
N ALA A 168 -9.14 -10.77 9.35
CA ALA A 168 -7.99 -11.60 9.66
C ALA A 168 -7.32 -11.21 10.99
N ASN A 169 -7.12 -9.91 11.22
CA ASN A 169 -6.45 -9.41 12.41
C ASN A 169 -7.35 -9.40 13.64
N ALA A 170 -8.66 -9.20 13.48
CA ALA A 170 -9.65 -9.32 14.55
C ALA A 170 -10.05 -10.77 14.86
N ASN A 171 -9.58 -11.74 14.06
CA ASN A 171 -9.95 -13.16 14.14
C ASN A 171 -11.48 -13.37 14.19
N TYR A 172 -12.19 -12.67 13.31
CA TYR A 172 -13.65 -12.70 13.25
C TYR A 172 -14.12 -13.07 11.85
N THR A 173 -15.11 -13.95 11.75
CA THR A 173 -15.72 -14.35 10.47
C THR A 173 -17.23 -14.15 10.53
N LYS A 174 -17.79 -13.57 9.46
CA LYS A 174 -19.21 -13.36 9.30
C LYS A 174 -19.70 -14.10 8.06
N ILE A 175 -20.68 -14.99 8.23
CA ILE A 175 -21.42 -15.58 7.11
C ILE A 175 -22.21 -14.46 6.42
N TYR A 176 -21.93 -14.26 5.13
CA TYR A 176 -22.50 -13.19 4.31
C TYR A 176 -22.27 -13.50 2.83
N ASP A 177 -23.32 -13.41 2.02
CA ASP A 177 -23.23 -13.60 0.57
C ASP A 177 -22.70 -12.33 -0.11
N ALA A 178 -21.46 -12.39 -0.60
CA ALA A 178 -20.79 -11.28 -1.29
C ALA A 178 -20.83 -11.42 -2.83
N THR A 179 -21.62 -12.35 -3.37
CA THR A 179 -21.70 -12.61 -4.81
C THR A 179 -22.51 -11.60 -5.60
N GLN A 180 -23.32 -10.81 -4.89
CA GLN A 180 -24.10 -9.71 -5.45
C GLN A 180 -23.33 -8.39 -5.38
N GLU A 181 -23.70 -7.44 -6.24
CA GLU A 181 -23.17 -6.08 -6.18
C GLU A 181 -23.73 -5.36 -4.96
N VAL A 182 -22.82 -4.94 -4.08
CA VAL A 182 -23.16 -4.34 -2.78
C VAL A 182 -22.27 -3.13 -2.53
N ASN A 183 -22.89 -2.04 -2.09
CA ASN A 183 -22.18 -0.89 -1.57
C ASN A 183 -21.83 -1.13 -0.10
N TYR A 184 -20.55 -1.17 0.22
CA TYR A 184 -20.06 -1.31 1.57
C TYR A 184 -19.62 0.04 2.13
N ARG A 185 -19.79 0.18 3.44
CA ARG A 185 -19.27 1.29 4.22
C ARG A 185 -18.46 0.73 5.37
N LEU A 186 -17.20 1.12 5.45
CA LEU A 186 -16.29 0.76 6.53
C LEU A 186 -16.02 2.00 7.38
N THR A 187 -16.21 1.89 8.68
CA THR A 187 -15.92 2.99 9.62
C THR A 187 -14.97 2.51 10.69
N GLY A 188 -13.92 3.29 10.97
CA GLY A 188 -13.01 3.04 12.08
C GLY A 188 -12.98 4.20 13.05
N LYS A 189 -12.93 3.91 14.35
CA LYS A 189 -12.71 4.90 15.41
C LYS A 189 -12.13 4.24 16.65
N LYS A 190 -11.02 4.76 17.16
CA LYS A 190 -10.27 4.22 18.29
C LYS A 190 -9.94 2.73 18.06
N ASP A 191 -10.52 1.82 18.82
CA ASP A 191 -10.33 0.38 18.71
C ASP A 191 -11.44 -0.30 17.92
N ASN A 192 -12.44 0.43 17.43
CA ASN A 192 -13.64 -0.16 16.87
C ASN A 192 -13.70 -0.02 15.35
N LEU A 193 -14.07 -1.11 14.67
CA LEU A 193 -14.25 -1.22 13.23
C LEU A 193 -15.64 -1.76 12.92
N LYS A 194 -16.39 -1.04 12.09
CA LYS A 194 -17.73 -1.48 11.66
C LYS A 194 -17.79 -1.57 10.16
N LEU A 195 -18.37 -2.66 9.68
CA LEU A 195 -18.71 -2.84 8.28
C LEU A 195 -20.22 -2.79 8.13
N TYR A 196 -20.67 -2.04 7.15
CA TYR A 196 -22.07 -1.94 6.73
C TYR A 196 -22.19 -2.33 5.27
N ALA A 197 -23.33 -2.90 4.89
CA ALA A 197 -23.70 -3.18 3.51
C ALA A 197 -25.01 -2.51 3.16
N ARG A 198 -25.09 -2.09 1.90
CA ARG A 198 -26.29 -1.63 1.24
C ARG A 198 -26.33 -2.26 -0.16
N PRO A 199 -27.09 -3.36 -0.32
CA PRO A 199 -27.36 -3.93 -1.64
C PRO A 199 -27.98 -2.88 -2.58
N ASP A 200 -27.78 -3.05 -3.88
CA ASP A 200 -28.39 -2.14 -4.85
C ASP A 200 -29.92 -2.17 -4.77
N GLY A 201 -30.54 -0.99 -4.89
CA GLY A 201 -31.98 -0.81 -4.70
C GLY A 201 -32.44 -0.62 -3.24
N VAL A 202 -31.55 -0.79 -2.26
CA VAL A 202 -31.83 -0.49 -0.84
C VAL A 202 -31.36 0.92 -0.49
N SER A 203 -32.17 1.70 0.22
CA SER A 203 -31.86 3.09 0.56
C SER A 203 -30.85 3.24 1.71
N THR A 204 -30.84 2.30 2.66
CA THR A 204 -30.08 2.43 3.92
C THR A 204 -29.02 1.35 4.11
N TYR A 205 -27.88 1.72 4.70
CA TYR A 205 -26.84 0.79 5.13
C TYR A 205 -27.27 -0.02 6.36
N LYS A 206 -27.08 -1.33 6.32
CA LYS A 206 -27.26 -2.25 7.45
C LYS A 206 -25.90 -2.71 7.99
N LYS A 207 -25.73 -2.68 9.32
CA LYS A 207 -24.50 -3.13 9.96
C LYS A 207 -24.33 -4.65 9.79
N ILE A 208 -23.19 -5.06 9.23
CA ILE A 208 -22.79 -6.47 9.04
C ILE A 208 -21.97 -6.95 10.22
N SER A 209 -20.99 -6.16 10.64
CA SER A 209 -20.04 -6.50 11.70
C SER A 209 -19.65 -5.29 12.54
N ASP A 210 -19.16 -5.59 13.74
CA ASP A 210 -18.69 -4.65 14.75
C ASP A 210 -17.55 -5.37 15.49
N VAL A 211 -16.32 -5.08 15.11
CA VAL A 211 -15.12 -5.80 15.56
C VAL A 211 -14.08 -4.82 16.09
N ASN A 212 -13.08 -5.34 16.80
CA ASN A 212 -11.99 -4.49 17.30
C ASN A 212 -10.77 -4.55 16.40
N PHE A 213 -10.22 -3.38 16.06
CA PHE A 213 -8.96 -3.27 15.35
C PHE A 213 -7.79 -3.80 16.19
N SER A 214 -6.92 -4.55 15.52
CA SER A 214 -5.60 -4.86 16.05
C SER A 214 -4.68 -3.65 15.97
N LYS A 215 -3.90 -3.42 17.04
CA LYS A 215 -2.84 -2.40 17.02
C LYS A 215 -1.83 -2.74 15.93
N THR A 216 -1.33 -1.72 15.24
CA THR A 216 -0.27 -1.93 14.25
C THR A 216 0.96 -2.49 14.96
N SER A 217 1.49 -3.61 14.47
CA SER A 217 2.63 -4.29 15.07
C SER A 217 3.91 -3.49 14.81
N GLY A 218 4.45 -2.86 15.86
CA GLY A 218 5.73 -2.13 15.84
C GLY A 218 5.70 -0.84 16.64
N SER A 219 6.84 -0.42 17.17
CA SER A 219 7.02 0.82 17.95
C SER A 219 6.99 2.10 17.12
N TYR A 220 6.79 1.99 15.79
CA TYR A 220 6.95 3.08 14.84
C TYR A 220 5.60 3.56 14.31
N VAL A 221 5.50 4.87 14.07
CA VAL A 221 4.35 5.48 13.40
C VAL A 221 4.29 4.95 11.97
N VAL A 222 3.24 4.21 11.65
CA VAL A 222 3.01 3.71 10.29
C VAL A 222 2.17 4.73 9.55
N SER A 223 2.51 5.02 8.29
CA SER A 223 1.66 5.92 7.49
C SER A 223 0.34 5.23 7.17
N PRO A 224 -0.81 5.93 7.27
CA PRO A 224 -2.10 5.35 6.91
C PRO A 224 -2.07 4.84 5.46
N ARG A 225 -2.68 3.68 5.24
CA ARG A 225 -2.80 3.06 3.92
C ARG A 225 -4.10 2.28 3.81
N ILE A 226 -4.79 2.43 2.70
CA ILE A 226 -5.89 1.55 2.31
C ILE A 226 -5.61 0.99 0.92
N THR A 227 -5.79 -0.32 0.74
CA THR A 227 -5.46 -0.98 -0.52
C THR A 227 -6.34 -2.21 -0.70
N PHE A 228 -6.93 -2.34 -1.88
CA PHE A 228 -7.51 -3.61 -2.32
C PHE A 228 -6.42 -4.53 -2.85
N SER A 229 -6.43 -5.77 -2.42
CA SER A 229 -5.64 -6.87 -2.95
C SER A 229 -6.58 -7.85 -3.62
N ILE A 230 -6.41 -8.05 -4.92
CA ILE A 230 -7.06 -9.13 -5.66
C ILE A 230 -6.04 -10.26 -5.75
N SER A 231 -6.39 -11.47 -5.35
CA SER A 231 -5.52 -12.62 -5.59
C SER A 231 -5.38 -12.81 -7.11
N LEU A 232 -4.14 -13.03 -7.59
CA LEU A 232 -3.72 -12.95 -9.00
C LEU A 232 -4.45 -13.89 -9.99
N LEU A 233 -5.45 -14.65 -9.54
CA LEU A 233 -6.28 -15.53 -10.37
C LEU A 233 -7.57 -14.87 -10.89
N TYR A 234 -7.95 -13.68 -10.40
CA TYR A 234 -9.22 -13.02 -10.74
C TYR A 234 -8.98 -11.73 -11.54
N SER A 235 -8.49 -11.85 -12.78
CA SER A 235 -8.34 -10.72 -13.69
C SER A 235 -9.50 -10.62 -14.66
N SER A 236 -10.65 -10.12 -14.20
CA SER A 236 -11.54 -9.34 -15.07
C SER A 236 -12.56 -8.56 -14.23
N LEU A 237 -12.59 -7.23 -14.44
CA LEU A 237 -13.61 -6.28 -13.96
C LEU A 237 -13.65 -5.99 -12.45
N PHE A 238 -12.60 -5.34 -11.93
CA PHE A 238 -12.71 -4.53 -10.70
C PHE A 238 -12.99 -3.07 -11.08
N SER A 239 -14.09 -2.51 -10.59
CA SER A 239 -14.40 -1.06 -10.67
C SER A 239 -14.70 -0.49 -9.27
N GLY A 240 -13.82 -0.75 -8.30
CA GLY A 240 -13.95 -0.14 -6.98
C GLY A 240 -13.47 1.31 -6.98
N ILE A 241 -14.39 2.27 -6.85
CA ILE A 241 -14.06 3.64 -6.45
C ILE A 241 -14.06 3.68 -4.92
N ILE A 242 -12.91 3.98 -4.31
CA ILE A 242 -12.83 4.30 -2.89
C ILE A 242 -13.25 5.76 -2.73
N ASN A 243 -14.48 5.97 -2.27
CA ASN A 243 -14.90 7.30 -1.82
C ASN A 243 -14.58 7.41 -0.34
N VAL A 244 -13.49 8.12 -0.03
CA VAL A 244 -13.14 8.44 1.35
C VAL A 244 -13.86 9.75 1.70
N GLY A 245 -14.79 9.68 2.65
CA GLY A 245 -15.55 10.82 3.16
C GLY A 245 -15.11 11.21 4.57
#